data_AF-A0AAN6IN39-F1
#
_entry.id   AF-A0AAN6IN39-F1
#
_cell.length_a   1.000
_cell.length_b   1.000
_cell.length_c   1.000
_cell.angle_alpha   90.00
_cell.angle_beta   90.00
_cell.angle_gamma   90.00
#
_symmetry.space_group_name_H-M   'P 1'
#
loop_
_entity.id
_entity.type
_entity.pdbx_description
1 polymer ?
#
loop_
_entity_poly.entity_id
_entity_poly.type
_entity_poly.pdbx_seq_one_letter_code
_entity_poly.pdbx_strand_id
1 'polypeptide(L)'
;ALRNQNAKQLEHIKAIEERDRALAQQLSLVGGEAEKATQAWQATQTQLQEAQQRSQELEDQARALEEQVRIATQALNERTESLGAVEHDRRRVQEALDAANRQLGEAEKTADQTGLAKLCADYKTLLKCTTCQTNFKSHVLLRCMHVFCKQCIDSRIETRQRKCPTCSEPFGAKDVRQIYL
;
A
#
# COMPACT_ATOMS: atom_id res chain seq x y z
N ALA A 1 100.50 37.62 55.73
CA ALA A 1 99.46 36.61 56.03
C ALA A 1 98.06 37.08 55.61
N LEU A 2 97.52 38.16 56.22
CA LEU A 2 96.16 38.68 55.96
C LEU A 2 95.83 38.99 54.48
N ARG A 3 96.75 39.60 53.71
CA ARG A 3 96.51 39.87 52.28
C ARG A 3 96.31 38.60 51.44
N ASN A 4 97.06 37.54 51.73
CA ASN A 4 96.95 36.26 51.03
C ASN A 4 95.65 35.52 51.43
N GLN A 5 95.24 35.64 52.69
CA GLN A 5 93.95 35.12 53.17
C GLN A 5 92.75 35.84 52.51
N ASN A 6 92.79 37.17 52.41
CA ASN A 6 91.77 37.94 51.71
C ASN A 6 91.71 37.62 50.20
N ALA A 7 92.85 37.39 49.55
CA ALA A 7 92.89 37.00 48.14
C ALA A 7 92.22 35.63 47.89
N LYS A 8 92.53 34.63 48.73
CA LYS A 8 91.88 33.30 48.68
C LYS A 8 90.38 33.38 48.95
N GLN A 9 89.95 34.21 49.90
CA GLN A 9 88.53 34.43 50.17
C GLN A 9 87.80 35.06 48.97
N LEU A 10 88.42 36.02 48.28
CA LEU A 10 87.87 36.62 47.06
C LEU A 10 87.76 35.60 45.91
N GLU A 11 88.74 34.72 45.72
CA GLU A 11 88.66 33.63 44.74
C GLU A 11 87.52 32.65 45.07
N HIS A 12 87.37 32.27 46.34
CA HIS A 12 86.26 31.42 46.78
C HIS A 12 84.90 32.07 46.55
N ILE A 13 84.75 33.37 46.84
CA ILE A 13 83.51 34.11 46.59
C ILE A 13 83.19 34.11 45.09
N LYS A 14 84.17 34.40 44.22
CA LYS A 14 83.98 34.36 42.76
C LYS A 14 83.55 32.99 42.25
N ALA A 15 84.17 31.91 42.75
CA ALA A 15 83.80 30.55 42.37
C ALA A 15 82.36 30.19 42.78
N ILE A 16 81.91 30.68 43.94
CA ILE A 16 80.53 30.52 44.39
C ILE A 16 79.57 31.32 43.51
N GLU A 17 79.88 32.58 43.20
CA GLU A 17 79.05 33.43 42.32
C GLU A 17 78.92 32.85 40.91
N GLU A 18 80.00 32.30 40.35
CA GLU A 18 79.98 31.62 39.05
C GLU A 18 79.11 30.37 39.09
N ARG A 19 79.22 29.56 40.16
CA ARG A 19 78.36 28.39 40.36
C ARG A 19 76.90 28.78 40.53
N ASP A 20 76.60 29.82 41.29
CA ASP A 20 75.24 30.28 41.53
C ASP A 20 74.60 30.83 40.24
N ARG A 21 75.37 31.52 39.39
CA ARG A 21 74.92 31.92 38.04
C ARG A 21 74.66 30.70 37.15
N ALA A 22 75.53 29.71 37.16
CA ALA A 22 75.34 28.49 36.38
C ALA A 22 74.09 27.72 36.84
N LEU A 23 73.88 27.59 38.15
CA LEU A 23 72.69 26.97 38.73
C LEU A 23 71.42 27.76 38.38
N ALA A 24 71.45 29.09 38.42
CA ALA A 24 70.32 29.93 38.02
C ALA A 24 69.95 29.74 36.54
N GLN A 25 70.95 29.63 35.65
CA GLN A 25 70.73 29.33 34.24
C GLN A 25 70.13 27.93 34.04
N GLN A 26 70.63 26.92 34.75
CA GLN A 26 70.09 25.56 34.69
C GLN A 26 68.64 25.49 35.21
N LEU A 27 68.33 26.17 36.31
CA LEU A 27 66.96 26.25 36.84
C LEU A 27 66.01 26.94 35.87
N SER A 28 66.46 28.00 35.19
CA SER A 28 65.67 28.67 34.16
C SER A 28 65.41 27.77 32.95
N LEU A 29 66.41 27.01 32.50
CA LEU A 29 66.26 26.07 31.38
C LEU A 29 65.26 24.96 31.73
N VAL A 30 65.46 24.28 32.87
CA VAL A 30 64.60 23.19 33.33
C VAL A 30 63.18 23.70 33.61
N GLY A 31 63.03 24.91 34.15
CA GLY A 31 61.72 25.55 34.33
C GLY A 31 60.98 25.73 33.00
N GLY A 32 61.67 26.25 31.97
CA GLY A 32 61.09 26.40 30.64
C GLY A 32 60.77 25.07 29.95
N GLU A 33 61.58 24.02 30.18
CA GLU A 33 61.28 22.66 29.70
C GLU A 33 60.06 22.06 30.40
N ALA A 34 59.93 22.24 31.72
CA ALA A 34 58.79 21.79 32.50
C ALA A 34 57.48 22.50 32.08
N GLU A 35 57.53 23.81 31.78
CA GLU A 35 56.39 24.55 31.24
C GLU A 35 55.95 24.02 29.88
N LYS A 36 56.89 23.78 28.95
CA LYS A 36 56.58 23.19 27.64
C LYS A 36 56.01 21.78 27.77
N ALA A 37 56.58 20.96 28.65
CA ALA A 37 56.08 19.60 28.91
C ALA A 37 54.65 19.63 29.49
N THR A 38 54.37 20.58 30.40
CA THR A 38 53.03 20.76 30.98
C THR A 38 52.02 21.20 29.92
N GLN A 39 52.37 22.15 29.06
CA GLN A 39 51.51 22.59 27.96
C GLN A 39 51.23 21.45 26.97
N ALA A 40 52.26 20.67 26.60
CA ALA A 40 52.10 19.52 25.73
C ALA A 40 51.21 18.45 26.37
N TRP A 41 51.40 18.15 27.67
CA TRP A 41 50.57 17.21 28.40
C TRP A 41 49.10 17.66 28.43
N GLN A 42 48.83 18.93 28.75
CA GLN A 42 47.48 19.49 28.74
C GLN A 42 46.83 19.36 27.35
N ALA A 43 47.55 19.69 26.28
CA ALA A 43 47.04 19.54 24.92
C ALA A 43 46.70 18.07 24.59
N THR A 44 47.58 17.12 24.94
CA THR A 44 47.32 15.69 24.72
C THR A 44 46.17 15.18 25.57
N GLN A 45 45.99 15.70 26.79
CA GLN A 45 44.89 15.33 27.67
C GLN A 45 43.54 15.77 27.08
N THR A 46 43.46 17.00 26.57
CA THR A 46 42.26 17.51 25.88
C THR A 46 41.95 16.67 24.64
N GLN A 47 42.95 16.36 23.81
CA GLN A 47 42.75 15.51 22.63
C GLN A 47 42.28 14.11 22.99
N LEU A 48 42.79 13.52 24.07
CA LEU A 48 42.34 12.22 24.56
C LEU A 48 40.87 12.27 25.00
N GLN A 49 40.46 13.31 25.72
CA GLN A 49 39.07 13.49 26.14
C GLN A 49 38.12 13.65 24.95
N GLU A 50 38.50 14.45 23.95
CA GLU A 50 37.74 14.61 22.71
C GLU A 50 37.62 13.29 21.93
N ALA A 51 38.72 12.54 21.82
CA ALA A 51 38.72 11.24 21.16
C ALA A 51 37.84 10.21 21.89
N GLN A 52 37.88 10.21 23.24
CA GLN A 52 37.02 9.36 24.06
C GLN A 52 35.53 9.70 23.88
N GLN A 53 35.19 10.98 23.92
CA GLN A 53 33.81 11.42 23.68
C GLN A 53 33.34 11.01 22.29
N ARG A 54 34.17 11.21 21.25
CA ARG A 54 33.83 10.82 19.89
C ARG A 54 33.66 9.31 19.74
N SER A 55 34.48 8.51 20.41
CA SER A 55 34.33 7.05 20.43
C SER A 55 32.99 6.64 21.03
N GLN A 56 32.62 7.24 22.17
CA GLN A 56 31.35 6.97 22.84
C GLN A 56 30.16 7.36 21.95
N GLU A 57 30.20 8.53 21.30
CA GLU A 57 29.17 8.97 20.36
C GLU A 57 29.00 8.00 19.18
N LEU A 58 30.11 7.49 18.63
CA LEU A 58 30.09 6.51 17.55
C LEU A 58 29.53 5.15 18.01
N GLU A 59 29.85 4.72 19.24
CA GLU A 59 29.28 3.50 19.83
C GLU A 59 27.77 3.63 20.04
N ASP A 60 27.29 4.79 20.50
CA ASP A 60 25.86 5.05 20.67
C ASP A 60 25.12 5.09 19.32
N GLN A 61 25.73 5.67 18.28
CA GLN A 61 25.21 5.63 16.92
C GLN A 61 25.17 4.20 16.36
N ALA A 62 26.21 3.40 16.60
CA ALA A 62 26.26 2.00 16.17
C ALA A 62 25.14 1.19 16.85
N ARG A 63 24.95 1.33 18.17
CA ARG A 63 23.85 0.70 18.90
C ARG A 63 22.48 1.10 18.35
N ALA A 64 22.29 2.38 18.04
CA ALA A 64 21.03 2.87 17.48
C ALA A 64 20.76 2.28 16.09
N LEU A 65 21.77 2.20 15.23
CA LEU A 65 21.65 1.61 13.89
C LEU A 65 21.39 0.10 13.96
N GLU A 66 22.06 -0.62 14.86
CA GLU A 66 21.82 -2.05 15.08
C GLU A 66 20.37 -2.31 15.48
N GLU A 67 19.80 -1.50 16.38
CA GLU A 67 18.41 -1.62 16.77
C GLU A 67 17.45 -1.29 15.62
N GLN A 68 17.75 -0.26 14.82
CA GLN A 68 16.96 0.05 13.62
C GLN A 68 16.97 -1.10 12.60
N VAL A 69 18.13 -1.72 12.37
CA VAL A 69 18.26 -2.89 11.50
C VAL A 69 17.47 -4.08 12.05
N ARG A 70 17.51 -4.31 13.37
CA ARG A 70 16.73 -5.37 14.03
C ARG A 70 15.23 -5.17 13.80
N ILE A 71 14.71 -3.97 14.06
CA ILE A 71 13.29 -3.64 13.87
C ILE A 71 12.88 -3.77 12.39
N ALA A 72 13.69 -3.24 11.47
CA ALA A 72 13.42 -3.30 10.04
C ALA A 72 13.40 -4.76 9.52
N THR A 73 14.31 -5.60 10.02
CA THR A 73 14.37 -7.03 9.67
C THR A 73 13.13 -7.76 10.18
N GLN A 74 12.70 -7.49 11.42
CA GLN A 74 11.47 -8.08 11.96
C GLN A 74 10.24 -7.68 11.13
N ALA A 75 10.09 -6.40 10.80
CA ALA A 75 9.00 -5.91 9.98
C ALA A 75 8.99 -6.52 8.56
N LEU A 76 10.17 -6.74 7.97
CA LEU A 76 10.29 -7.39 6.67
C LEU A 76 9.88 -8.86 6.72
N ASN A 77 10.24 -9.58 7.78
CA ASN A 77 9.83 -10.98 7.98
C ASN A 77 8.31 -11.09 8.12
N GLU A 78 7.69 -10.28 9.00
CA GLU A 78 6.24 -10.24 9.19
C GLU A 78 5.51 -9.94 7.87
N ARG A 79 6.04 -9.00 7.07
CA ARG A 79 5.46 -8.66 5.77
C ARG A 79 5.62 -9.76 4.73
N THR A 80 6.74 -10.50 4.76
CA THR A 80 6.99 -11.64 3.88
C THR A 80 6.03 -12.79 4.20
N GLU A 81 5.82 -13.10 5.47
CA GLU A 81 4.85 -14.10 5.92
C GLU A 81 3.42 -13.73 5.51
N SER A 82 3.03 -12.47 5.73
CA SER A 82 1.72 -11.96 5.32
C SER A 82 1.52 -12.05 3.80
N LEU A 83 2.55 -11.70 3.01
CA LEU A 83 2.50 -11.81 1.56
C LEU A 83 2.33 -13.26 1.10
N GLY A 84 3.07 -14.20 1.72
CA GLY A 84 2.92 -15.64 1.44
C GLY A 84 1.51 -16.16 1.73
N ALA A 85 0.88 -15.72 2.83
CA ALA A 85 -0.50 -16.07 3.15
C ALA A 85 -1.50 -15.53 2.11
N VAL A 86 -1.36 -14.26 1.73
CA VAL A 86 -2.22 -13.63 0.71
C VAL A 86 -2.05 -14.30 -0.66
N GLU A 87 -0.82 -14.65 -1.06
CA GLU A 87 -0.57 -15.36 -2.31
C GLU A 87 -1.20 -16.75 -2.33
N HIS A 88 -1.13 -17.47 -1.21
CA HIS A 88 -1.78 -18.76 -1.05
C HIS A 88 -3.30 -18.65 -1.21
N ASP A 89 -3.92 -17.67 -0.52
CA ASP A 89 -5.36 -17.42 -0.63
C ASP A 89 -5.77 -16.99 -2.04
N ARG A 90 -4.99 -16.11 -2.67
CA ARG A 90 -5.21 -15.70 -4.06
C ARG A 90 -5.21 -16.90 -5.00
N ARG A 91 -4.26 -17.84 -4.84
CA ARG A 91 -4.21 -19.06 -5.66
C ARG A 91 -5.46 -19.91 -5.47
N ARG A 92 -5.89 -20.13 -4.22
CA ARG A 92 -7.10 -20.91 -3.92
C ARG A 92 -8.36 -20.28 -4.52
N VAL A 93 -8.50 -18.96 -4.43
CA VAL A 93 -9.63 -18.22 -5.03
C VAL A 93 -9.58 -18.29 -6.54
N GLN A 94 -8.39 -18.19 -7.16
CA GLN A 94 -8.25 -18.32 -8.60
C GLN A 94 -8.64 -19.72 -9.09
N GLU A 95 -8.21 -20.78 -8.40
CA GLU A 95 -8.58 -22.16 -8.72
C GLU A 95 -10.10 -22.38 -8.61
N ALA A 96 -10.73 -21.83 -7.57
CA ALA A 96 -12.19 -21.87 -7.40
C ALA A 96 -12.93 -21.11 -8.51
N LEU A 97 -12.41 -19.95 -8.91
CA LEU A 97 -12.97 -19.15 -10.01
C LEU A 97 -12.87 -19.91 -11.34
N ASP A 98 -11.72 -20.51 -11.63
CA ASP A 98 -11.52 -21.30 -12.84
C ASP A 98 -12.44 -22.52 -12.88
N ALA A 99 -12.65 -23.19 -11.75
CA ALA A 99 -13.61 -24.29 -11.63
C ALA A 99 -15.06 -23.82 -11.87
N ALA A 100 -15.47 -22.71 -11.26
CA ALA A 100 -16.79 -22.13 -11.47
C ALA A 100 -17.03 -21.70 -12.93
N ASN A 101 -16.03 -21.10 -13.57
CA ASN A 101 -16.10 -20.72 -14.98
C ASN A 101 -16.23 -21.93 -15.91
N ARG A 102 -15.55 -23.05 -15.61
CA ARG A 102 -15.73 -24.31 -16.35
C ARG A 102 -17.15 -24.85 -16.21
N GLN A 103 -17.67 -24.91 -14.99
CA GLN A 103 -19.04 -25.34 -14.72
C GLN A 103 -20.07 -24.46 -15.42
N LEU A 104 -19.86 -23.14 -15.42
CA LEU A 104 -20.72 -22.19 -16.13
C LEU A 104 -20.69 -22.46 -17.63
N GLY A 105 -19.51 -22.61 -18.22
CA GLY A 105 -19.38 -22.91 -19.66
C GLY A 105 -20.00 -24.26 -20.05
N GLU A 106 -19.94 -25.26 -19.18
CA GLU A 106 -20.63 -26.54 -19.39
C GLU A 106 -22.16 -26.40 -19.30
N ALA A 107 -22.66 -25.66 -18.31
CA ALA A 107 -24.09 -25.37 -18.16
C ALA A 107 -24.65 -24.58 -19.35
N GLU A 108 -23.90 -23.58 -19.85
CA GLU A 108 -24.27 -22.81 -21.04
C GLU A 108 -24.30 -23.68 -22.29
N LYS A 109 -23.30 -24.54 -22.52
CA LYS A 109 -23.30 -25.50 -23.63
C LYS A 109 -24.48 -26.45 -23.55
N THR A 110 -24.83 -26.91 -22.35
CA THR A 110 -25.98 -27.81 -22.14
C THR A 110 -27.30 -27.09 -22.39
N ALA A 111 -27.43 -25.83 -21.96
CA ALA A 111 -28.60 -24.99 -22.24
C ALA A 111 -28.77 -24.70 -23.75
N ASP A 112 -27.65 -24.54 -24.47
CA ASP A 112 -27.66 -24.33 -25.91
C ASP A 112 -28.00 -25.63 -26.68
N GLN A 113 -27.40 -26.77 -26.29
CA GLN A 113 -27.64 -28.08 -26.90
C GLN A 113 -29.07 -28.59 -26.70
N THR A 114 -29.67 -28.31 -25.54
CA THR A 114 -31.07 -28.69 -25.27
C THR A 114 -32.06 -27.87 -26.08
N GLY A 115 -31.63 -26.78 -26.73
CA GLY A 115 -32.50 -25.86 -27.46
C GLY A 115 -33.57 -25.23 -26.56
N LEU A 116 -33.46 -25.38 -25.24
CA LEU A 116 -34.51 -25.06 -24.29
C LEU A 116 -34.75 -23.55 -24.26
N ALA A 117 -33.69 -22.75 -24.39
CA ALA A 117 -33.78 -21.31 -24.51
C ALA A 117 -34.58 -20.88 -25.75
N LYS A 118 -34.34 -21.53 -26.90
CA LYS A 118 -35.07 -21.29 -28.15
C LYS A 118 -36.53 -21.72 -28.02
N LEU A 119 -36.76 -22.91 -27.46
CA LEU A 119 -38.12 -23.42 -27.23
C LEU A 119 -38.91 -22.52 -26.27
N CYS A 120 -38.30 -22.05 -25.19
CA CYS A 120 -38.91 -21.07 -24.29
C CYS A 120 -39.20 -19.73 -24.99
N ALA A 121 -38.32 -19.27 -25.88
CA ALA A 121 -38.55 -18.06 -26.67
C ALA A 121 -39.72 -18.26 -27.65
N ASP A 122 -39.77 -19.40 -28.35
CA ASP A 122 -40.85 -19.75 -29.28
C ASP A 122 -42.20 -19.81 -28.55
N TYR A 123 -42.27 -20.49 -27.40
CA TYR A 123 -43.48 -20.54 -26.58
C TYR A 123 -43.89 -19.17 -26.01
N LYS A 124 -42.92 -18.35 -25.55
CA LYS A 124 -43.21 -16.97 -25.13
C LYS A 124 -43.82 -16.14 -26.25
N THR A 125 -43.39 -16.36 -27.49
CA THR A 125 -43.89 -15.63 -28.67
C THR A 125 -45.36 -15.94 -28.93
N LEU A 126 -45.81 -17.18 -28.68
CA LEU A 126 -47.24 -17.56 -28.80
C LEU A 126 -48.15 -16.81 -27.83
N LEU A 127 -47.63 -16.43 -26.66
CA LEU A 127 -48.36 -15.67 -25.63
C LEU A 127 -48.38 -14.16 -25.90
N LYS A 128 -47.53 -13.65 -26.80
CA LYS A 128 -47.49 -12.22 -27.14
C LYS A 128 -48.60 -11.83 -28.11
N CYS A 129 -49.09 -10.61 -27.96
CA CYS A 129 -50.06 -9.99 -28.86
C CYS A 129 -49.49 -9.95 -30.27
N THR A 130 -50.21 -10.48 -31.25
CA THR A 130 -49.77 -10.54 -32.65
C THR A 130 -49.69 -9.17 -33.32
N THR A 131 -50.37 -8.16 -32.77
CA THR A 131 -50.36 -6.78 -33.29
C THR A 131 -49.09 -6.03 -32.92
N CYS A 132 -48.66 -6.08 -31.65
CA CYS A 132 -47.51 -5.30 -31.18
C CYS A 132 -46.26 -6.13 -30.88
N GLN A 133 -46.39 -7.47 -30.76
CA GLN A 133 -45.30 -8.40 -30.43
C GLN A 133 -44.50 -8.05 -29.17
N THR A 134 -45.03 -7.17 -28.33
CA THR A 134 -44.40 -6.70 -27.09
C THR A 134 -45.18 -7.17 -25.87
N ASN A 135 -46.47 -6.86 -25.83
CA ASN A 135 -47.34 -7.16 -24.70
C ASN A 135 -47.92 -8.58 -24.77
N PHE A 136 -48.22 -9.17 -23.62
CA PHE A 136 -48.96 -10.43 -23.56
C PHE A 136 -50.41 -10.28 -23.99
N LYS A 137 -50.95 -11.34 -24.59
CA LYS A 137 -52.37 -11.51 -24.87
C LYS A 137 -53.14 -11.45 -23.55
N SER A 138 -54.22 -10.67 -23.53
CA SER A 138 -55.04 -10.50 -22.32
C SER A 138 -56.52 -10.30 -22.61
N HIS A 139 -56.90 -10.04 -23.85
CA HIS A 139 -58.27 -9.70 -24.22
C HIS A 139 -58.66 -10.40 -25.53
N VAL A 140 -59.86 -11.00 -25.54
CA VAL A 140 -60.43 -11.72 -26.69
C VAL A 140 -61.56 -10.90 -27.33
N LEU A 141 -61.67 -10.99 -28.65
CA LEU A 141 -62.80 -10.47 -29.41
C LEU A 141 -63.85 -11.58 -29.60
N LEU A 142 -65.02 -11.47 -28.96
CA LEU A 142 -66.07 -12.49 -28.94
C LEU A 142 -66.73 -12.79 -30.30
N ARG A 143 -66.46 -12.00 -31.35
CA ARG A 143 -66.99 -12.23 -32.71
C ARG A 143 -66.17 -13.22 -33.52
N CYS A 144 -64.85 -13.23 -33.32
CA CYS A 144 -63.93 -14.06 -34.10
C CYS A 144 -62.93 -14.83 -33.23
N MET A 145 -63.02 -14.73 -31.91
CA MET A 145 -62.18 -15.40 -30.91
C MET A 145 -60.67 -15.10 -31.00
N HIS A 146 -60.27 -14.10 -31.78
CA HIS A 146 -58.87 -13.65 -31.82
C HIS A 146 -58.51 -12.86 -30.55
N VAL A 147 -57.29 -13.08 -30.05
CA VAL A 147 -56.81 -12.55 -28.77
C VAL A 147 -55.63 -11.60 -28.98
N PHE A 148 -55.70 -10.45 -28.32
CA PHE A 148 -54.69 -9.39 -28.37
C PHE A 148 -54.43 -8.82 -26.96
N CYS A 149 -53.50 -7.88 -26.84
CA CYS A 149 -53.36 -7.10 -25.61
C CYS A 149 -54.40 -5.98 -25.54
N LYS A 150 -54.72 -5.55 -24.31
CA LYS A 150 -55.65 -4.45 -24.04
C LYS A 150 -55.34 -3.19 -24.86
N GLN A 151 -54.07 -2.76 -24.83
CA GLN A 151 -53.61 -1.54 -25.49
C GLN A 151 -53.91 -1.52 -27.01
N CYS A 152 -53.69 -2.65 -27.70
CA CYS A 152 -53.95 -2.73 -29.13
C CYS A 152 -55.45 -2.72 -29.47
N ILE A 153 -56.30 -3.27 -28.60
CA ILE A 153 -57.75 -3.24 -28.81
C ILE A 153 -58.29 -1.83 -28.51
N ASP A 154 -57.90 -1.23 -27.39
CA ASP A 154 -58.34 0.10 -26.98
C ASP A 154 -57.97 1.15 -28.05
N SER A 155 -56.72 1.13 -28.55
CA SER A 155 -56.26 2.00 -29.64
C SER A 155 -57.12 1.91 -30.91
N ARG A 156 -57.59 0.71 -31.27
CA ARG A 156 -58.47 0.52 -32.45
C ARG A 156 -59.89 1.03 -32.21
N ILE A 157 -60.39 0.93 -30.99
CA ILE A 157 -61.70 1.46 -30.62
C ILE A 157 -61.70 2.99 -30.67
N GLU A 158 -60.63 3.60 -30.13
CA GLU A 158 -60.41 5.05 -30.10
C GLU A 158 -60.25 5.64 -31.49
N THR A 159 -59.43 5.01 -32.34
CA THR A 159 -59.21 5.44 -33.74
C THR A 159 -60.34 5.06 -34.70
N ARG A 160 -61.45 4.51 -34.19
CA ARG A 160 -62.62 4.03 -34.97
C ARG A 160 -62.29 2.95 -36.00
N GLN A 161 -61.14 2.28 -35.89
CA GLN A 161 -60.72 1.14 -36.73
C GLN A 161 -61.23 -0.19 -36.16
N ARG A 162 -62.54 -0.29 -35.97
CA ARG A 162 -63.22 -1.39 -35.25
C ARG A 162 -63.37 -2.69 -36.08
N LYS A 163 -62.26 -3.14 -36.65
CA LYS A 163 -62.10 -4.41 -37.37
C LYS A 163 -60.97 -5.22 -36.75
N CYS A 164 -61.16 -6.53 -36.62
CA CYS A 164 -60.17 -7.43 -36.06
C CYS A 164 -58.84 -7.35 -36.84
N PRO A 165 -57.67 -7.19 -36.16
CA PRO A 165 -56.36 -7.17 -36.82
C PRO A 165 -56.06 -8.42 -37.66
N THR A 166 -56.63 -9.57 -37.30
CA THR A 166 -56.31 -10.86 -37.92
C THR A 166 -57.24 -11.24 -39.06
N CYS A 167 -58.56 -11.05 -38.90
CA CYS A 167 -59.56 -11.52 -39.87
C CYS A 167 -60.48 -10.41 -40.40
N SER A 168 -60.27 -9.16 -39.99
CA SER A 168 -61.08 -7.99 -40.39
C SER A 168 -62.56 -8.02 -39.99
N GLU A 169 -63.00 -9.02 -39.20
CA GLU A 169 -64.35 -9.08 -38.64
C GLU A 169 -64.66 -7.81 -37.81
N PRO A 170 -65.80 -7.13 -38.04
CA PRO A 170 -66.19 -5.96 -37.26
C PRO A 170 -66.47 -6.33 -35.80
N PHE A 171 -66.10 -5.46 -34.86
CA PHE A 171 -66.36 -5.69 -33.43
C PHE A 171 -66.73 -4.38 -32.70
N GLY A 172 -67.54 -4.47 -31.65
CA GLY A 172 -67.88 -3.36 -30.76
C GLY A 172 -67.18 -3.46 -29.40
N ALA A 173 -67.27 -2.40 -28.59
CA ALA A 173 -66.71 -2.40 -27.23
C ALA A 173 -67.32 -3.50 -26.33
N LYS A 174 -68.58 -3.90 -26.58
CA LYS A 174 -69.25 -5.00 -25.87
C LYS A 174 -68.71 -6.38 -26.22
N ASP A 175 -68.00 -6.50 -27.35
CA ASP A 175 -67.43 -7.77 -27.83
C ASP A 175 -66.02 -8.03 -27.29
N VAL A 176 -65.48 -7.13 -26.44
CA VAL A 176 -64.15 -7.28 -25.84
C VAL A 176 -64.29 -7.87 -24.44
N ARG A 177 -63.59 -8.99 -24.18
CA ARG A 177 -63.53 -9.59 -22.84
C ARG A 177 -62.09 -9.84 -22.42
N GLN A 178 -61.79 -9.58 -21.15
CA GLN A 178 -60.51 -9.94 -20.56
C GLN A 178 -60.45 -11.45 -20.32
N ILE A 179 -59.29 -12.03 -20.57
CA ILE A 179 -58.96 -13.43 -20.31
C ILE A 179 -57.67 -13.50 -19.48
N TYR A 180 -57.46 -14.63 -18.82
CA TYR A 180 -56.25 -14.95 -18.06
C TYR A 180 -55.70 -16.27 -18.61
N LEU A 181 -54.43 -16.26 -19.00
CA LEU A 181 -53.71 -17.36 -19.67
C LEU A 181 -52.69 -17.99 -18.72
#